data_AF-A0A1G7D6B2-F1
#
_entry.id   AF-A0A1G7D6B2-F1
#
_cell.length_a   1.000
_cell.length_b   1.000
_cell.length_c   1.000
_cell.angle_alpha   90.00
_cell.angle_beta   90.00
_cell.angle_gamma   90.00
#
_symmetry.space_group_name_H-M   'P 1'
#
loop_
_entity.id
_entity.type
_entity.pdbx_description
1 polymer ?
#
loop_
_entity_poly.entity_id
_entity_poly.type
_entity_poly.pdbx_seq_one_letter_code
_entity_poly.pdbx_strand_id
1 'polypeptide(L)'
;MSSNNENERLETVQRFLQLDYNKSTEFQDIVDLASQLCEMSVALITLLDKNVNWLKVRSGVDLEVMPRETSFCQYGIQQDNILIIPDATKDSRFNNNPLVQSDPNLRFYAGAPLILKNGLKLGTLCLFDLKPNNLTVLQQKTLSVLSRQVTFLMELELSHKLLQQQIKETESKNESLRKIAQFQSHQIRQPLTAIMGLIELVNDGAQPVDEGWLKMFSKAINNFDTTIHDIVSESIGSEDL
;
A
#
# COMPACT_ATOMS: atom_id res chain seq x y z
N MET A 1 23.31 -8.55 9.76
CA MET A 1 22.57 -8.55 8.48
C MET A 1 23.55 -8.25 7.35
N SER A 2 23.49 -8.96 6.22
CA SER A 2 24.29 -8.63 5.03
C SER A 2 23.82 -7.29 4.45
N SER A 3 24.69 -6.54 3.76
CA SER A 3 24.36 -5.22 3.21
C SER A 3 23.16 -5.25 2.26
N ASN A 4 22.93 -6.36 1.55
CA ASN A 4 21.79 -6.53 0.65
C ASN A 4 20.46 -6.66 1.41
N ASN A 5 20.47 -7.28 2.59
CA ASN A 5 19.29 -7.46 3.44
C ASN A 5 18.86 -6.14 4.10
N GLU A 6 19.80 -5.26 4.47
CA GLU A 6 19.45 -3.94 5.02
C GLU A 6 18.80 -3.02 3.97
N ASN A 7 19.26 -3.04 2.71
CA ASN A 7 18.64 -2.24 1.65
C ASN A 7 17.18 -2.68 1.41
N GLU A 8 16.94 -4.00 1.29
CA GLU A 8 15.59 -4.55 1.15
C GLU A 8 14.69 -4.18 2.35
N ARG A 9 15.24 -4.26 3.57
CA ARG A 9 14.54 -3.84 4.79
C ARG A 9 14.17 -2.37 4.74
N LEU A 10 15.08 -1.49 4.34
CA LEU A 10 14.85 -0.04 4.26
C LEU A 10 13.79 0.31 3.21
N GLU A 11 13.87 -0.28 2.01
CA GLU A 11 12.83 -0.10 0.99
C GLU A 11 11.45 -0.57 1.51
N THR A 12 11.44 -1.67 2.24
CA THR A 12 10.22 -2.18 2.87
C THR A 12 9.71 -1.19 3.93
N VAL A 13 10.57 -0.69 4.82
CA VAL A 13 10.20 0.35 5.80
C VAL A 13 9.56 1.55 5.10
N GLN A 14 10.12 2.03 3.99
CA GLN A 14 9.54 3.15 3.23
C GLN A 14 8.12 2.86 2.74
N ARG A 15 7.84 1.65 2.24
CA ARG A 15 6.47 1.25 1.85
C ARG A 15 5.51 1.29 3.03
N PHE A 16 5.92 0.75 4.18
CA PHE A 16 5.08 0.71 5.38
C PHE A 16 4.93 2.08 6.05
N LEU A 17 5.87 3.01 5.86
CA LEU A 17 5.77 4.39 6.37
C LEU A 17 4.64 5.18 5.69
N GLN A 18 4.28 4.82 4.45
CA GLN A 18 3.19 5.44 3.67
C GLN A 18 1.80 4.95 4.06
N LEU A 19 1.68 4.03 5.02
CA LEU A 19 0.40 3.65 5.59
C LEU A 19 -0.12 4.76 6.51
N ASP A 20 -1.44 4.86 6.57
CA ASP A 20 -2.13 5.84 7.39
C ASP A 20 -2.47 5.25 8.76
N TYR A 21 -1.51 5.31 9.68
CA TYR A 21 -1.64 4.78 11.04
C TYR A 21 -2.68 5.54 11.88
N ASN A 22 -3.12 6.73 11.44
CA ASN A 22 -4.09 7.55 12.18
C ASN A 22 -5.54 7.19 11.84
N LYS A 23 -5.80 6.53 10.71
CA LYS A 23 -7.16 6.12 10.31
C LYS A 23 -7.64 4.85 11.00
N SER A 24 -6.72 4.03 11.49
CA SER A 24 -7.01 2.74 12.11
C SER A 24 -6.89 2.91 13.63
N THR A 25 -8.02 2.86 14.34
CA THR A 25 -8.04 2.85 15.80
C THR A 25 -7.38 1.60 16.37
N GLU A 26 -7.34 0.52 15.57
CA GLU A 26 -6.80 -0.78 15.95
C GLU A 26 -5.31 -0.72 16.32
N PHE A 27 -4.52 0.13 15.65
CA PHE A 27 -3.12 0.31 16.04
C PHE A 27 -3.00 1.00 17.39
N GLN A 28 -3.80 2.04 17.64
CA GLN A 28 -3.81 2.78 18.89
C GLN A 28 -4.27 1.88 20.04
N ASP A 29 -5.33 1.08 19.82
CA ASP A 29 -5.83 0.10 20.78
C ASP A 29 -4.73 -0.89 21.20
N ILE A 30 -3.92 -1.38 20.26
CA ILE A 30 -2.81 -2.29 20.57
C ILE A 30 -1.75 -1.59 21.44
N VAL A 31 -1.39 -0.34 21.12
CA VAL A 31 -0.41 0.43 21.88
C VAL A 31 -0.91 0.70 23.30
N ASP A 32 -2.16 1.10 23.45
CA ASP A 32 -2.77 1.38 24.75
C ASP A 32 -2.93 0.10 25.57
N LEU A 33 -3.29 -1.03 24.96
CA LEU A 33 -3.29 -2.34 25.62
C LEU A 33 -1.89 -2.77 26.05
N ALA A 34 -0.88 -2.55 25.22
CA ALA A 34 0.51 -2.88 25.56
C ALA A 34 0.97 -2.07 26.79
N SER A 35 0.66 -0.78 26.82
CA SER A 35 0.93 0.12 27.95
C SER A 35 0.23 -0.36 29.23
N GLN A 36 -1.09 -0.59 29.16
CA GLN A 36 -1.91 -0.95 30.32
C GLN A 36 -1.56 -2.34 30.88
N LEU A 37 -1.45 -3.36 30.03
CA LEU A 37 -1.20 -4.73 30.47
C LEU A 37 0.23 -4.93 30.99
N CYS A 38 1.18 -4.14 30.49
CA CYS A 38 2.56 -4.18 30.95
C CYS A 38 2.86 -3.17 32.06
N GLU A 39 1.89 -2.34 32.44
CA GLU A 39 2.02 -1.30 33.48
C GLU A 39 3.19 -0.34 33.20
N MET A 40 3.33 0.10 31.95
CA MET A 40 4.40 1.00 31.51
C MET A 40 3.84 2.38 31.17
N SER A 41 4.65 3.42 31.41
CA SER A 41 4.22 4.81 31.19
C SER A 41 4.15 5.19 29.71
N VAL A 42 4.91 4.51 28.85
CA VAL A 42 4.99 4.78 27.42
C VAL A 42 4.98 3.48 26.63
N ALA A 43 4.20 3.48 25.54
CA ALA A 43 4.18 2.40 24.56
C ALA A 43 4.19 2.98 23.14
N LEU A 44 4.90 2.32 22.23
CA LEU A 44 5.17 2.83 20.88
C LEU A 44 5.17 1.71 19.84
N ILE A 45 4.57 1.97 18.68
CA ILE A 45 4.89 1.26 17.43
C ILE A 45 5.89 2.11 16.67
N THR A 46 7.08 1.57 16.45
CA THR A 46 8.17 2.26 15.76
C THR A 46 8.55 1.58 14.46
N LEU A 47 9.01 2.38 13.49
CA LEU A 47 9.64 1.90 12.25
C LEU A 47 11.04 2.51 12.11
N LEU A 48 12.05 1.65 11.99
CA LEU A 48 13.45 2.06 11.99
C LEU A 48 13.95 2.23 10.56
N ASP A 49 14.08 3.48 10.13
CA ASP A 49 14.62 3.88 8.84
C ASP A 49 16.17 4.04 8.91
N LYS A 50 16.80 4.55 7.85
CA LYS A 50 18.26 4.65 7.74
C LYS A 50 18.88 5.50 8.86
N ASN A 51 18.29 6.67 9.14
CA ASN A 51 18.83 7.65 10.10
C ASN A 51 17.87 7.95 11.25
N VAL A 52 16.60 7.55 11.11
CA VAL A 52 15.51 7.98 11.99
C VAL A 52 14.70 6.77 12.43
N ASN A 53 14.28 6.79 13.68
CA ASN A 53 13.24 5.93 14.21
C ASN A 53 11.93 6.71 14.19
N TRP A 54 10.96 6.27 13.40
CA TRP A 54 9.65 6.88 13.30
C TRP A 54 8.74 6.30 14.38
N LEU A 55 8.10 7.16 15.18
CA LEU A 55 7.18 6.79 16.25
C LEU A 55 5.76 6.92 15.69
N LYS A 56 5.28 5.88 15.01
CA LYS A 56 4.06 5.95 14.19
C LYS A 56 2.78 5.93 15.03
N VAL A 57 2.81 5.22 16.14
CA VAL A 57 1.68 5.09 17.07
C VAL A 57 2.23 5.15 18.48
N ARG A 58 1.58 5.92 19.35
CA ARG A 58 2.21 6.48 20.54
C ARG A 58 1.21 6.54 21.69
N SER A 59 1.67 6.23 22.88
CA SER A 59 0.96 6.46 24.13
C SER A 59 1.97 6.93 25.17
N GLY A 60 1.63 8.00 25.91
CA GLY A 60 2.47 8.58 26.96
C GLY A 60 3.60 9.51 26.49
N VAL A 61 3.72 9.81 25.20
CA VAL A 61 4.75 10.70 24.65
C VAL A 61 4.25 11.47 23.42
N ASP A 62 4.65 12.74 23.30
CA ASP A 62 4.35 13.62 22.17
C ASP A 62 5.62 13.87 21.33
N LEU A 63 6.13 12.79 20.73
CA LEU A 63 7.31 12.81 19.86
C LEU A 63 7.04 11.98 18.61
N GLU A 64 7.41 12.48 17.43
CA GLU A 64 7.13 11.81 16.15
C GLU A 64 8.31 10.99 15.64
N VAL A 65 9.52 11.44 15.96
CA VAL A 65 10.76 10.91 15.41
C VAL A 65 11.88 10.97 16.43
N MET A 66 12.80 10.02 16.34
CA MET A 66 14.03 9.99 17.12
C MET A 66 15.22 9.66 16.22
N PRO A 67 16.43 10.18 16.49
CA PRO A 67 17.63 9.71 15.79
C PRO A 67 17.81 8.19 15.97
N ARG A 68 18.12 7.47 14.88
CA ARG A 68 18.39 6.02 14.96
C ARG A 68 19.54 5.70 15.90
N GLU A 69 20.58 6.53 15.87
CA GLU A 69 21.79 6.37 16.67
C GLU A 69 21.52 6.31 18.17
N THR A 70 20.57 7.11 18.66
CA THR A 70 20.16 7.14 20.07
C THR A 70 19.01 6.17 20.38
N SER A 71 18.35 5.62 19.35
CA SER A 71 17.21 4.73 19.54
C SER A 71 17.63 3.36 20.06
N PHE A 72 16.90 2.87 21.05
CA PHE A 72 17.03 1.51 21.57
C PHE A 72 16.50 0.47 20.56
N CYS A 73 15.57 0.88 19.68
CA CYS A 73 14.94 0.01 18.69
C CYS A 73 15.95 -0.58 17.70
N GLN A 74 17.08 0.12 17.46
CA GLN A 74 18.16 -0.40 16.60
C GLN A 74 18.76 -1.72 17.12
N TYR A 75 18.74 -1.93 18.44
CA TYR A 75 19.16 -3.18 19.07
C TYR A 75 18.02 -4.18 19.12
N GLY A 76 16.77 -3.71 19.29
CA GLY A 76 15.58 -4.54 19.26
C GLY A 76 15.40 -5.27 17.93
N ILE A 77 15.58 -4.58 16.79
CA ILE A 77 15.47 -5.21 15.46
C ILE A 77 16.58 -6.23 15.18
N GLN A 78 17.65 -6.29 15.96
CA GLN A 78 18.69 -7.31 15.80
C GLN A 78 18.30 -8.64 16.47
N GLN A 79 17.30 -8.62 17.36
CA GLN A 79 16.83 -9.80 18.09
C GLN A 79 15.66 -10.48 17.37
N ASP A 80 15.52 -11.79 17.53
CA ASP A 80 14.31 -12.52 17.11
C ASP A 80 13.21 -12.50 18.19
N ASN A 81 13.61 -12.24 19.44
CA ASN A 81 12.75 -12.20 20.61
C ASN A 81 12.77 -10.80 21.25
N ILE A 82 11.99 -10.63 22.32
CA ILE A 82 11.92 -9.38 23.06
C ILE A 82 13.30 -9.03 23.63
N LEU A 83 13.74 -7.80 23.42
CA LEU A 83 14.88 -7.21 24.13
C LEU A 83 14.36 -6.50 25.38
N ILE A 84 14.83 -6.91 26.56
CA ILE A 84 14.48 -6.27 27.83
C ILE A 84 15.74 -5.69 28.46
N ILE A 85 15.67 -4.42 28.84
CA ILE A 85 16.71 -3.68 29.54
C ILE A 85 16.07 -3.13 30.81
N PRO A 86 16.26 -3.84 31.95
CA PRO A 86 15.63 -3.46 33.21
C PRO A 86 16.07 -2.09 33.73
N ASP A 87 17.33 -1.72 33.48
CA ASP A 87 17.94 -0.46 33.91
C ASP A 87 19.06 -0.05 32.92
N ALA A 88 18.77 0.92 32.06
CA ALA A 88 19.64 1.40 31.00
C ALA A 88 20.89 2.10 31.53
N THR A 89 20.89 2.56 32.78
CA THR A 89 22.10 3.14 33.42
C THR A 89 23.16 2.09 33.71
N LYS A 90 22.74 0.81 33.82
CA LYS A 90 23.62 -0.34 34.10
C LYS A 90 24.00 -1.12 32.84
N ASP A 91 23.34 -0.84 31.72
CA ASP A 91 23.64 -1.49 30.46
C ASP A 91 24.74 -0.73 29.72
N SER A 92 25.88 -1.38 29.48
CA SER A 92 27.05 -0.74 28.86
C SER A 92 26.80 -0.23 27.44
N ARG A 93 25.74 -0.69 26.77
CA ARG A 93 25.34 -0.20 25.44
C ARG A 93 24.61 1.14 25.50
N PHE A 94 23.98 1.45 26.64
CA PHE A 94 23.06 2.57 26.79
C PHE A 94 23.43 3.54 27.91
N ASN A 95 24.35 3.19 28.80
CA ASN A 95 24.69 4.02 29.96
C ASN A 95 25.13 5.43 29.55
N ASN A 96 25.81 5.61 28.41
CA ASN A 96 26.24 6.91 27.87
C ASN A 96 25.27 7.49 26.83
N ASN A 97 24.10 6.87 26.62
CA ASN A 97 23.11 7.36 25.67
C ASN A 97 22.48 8.66 26.17
N PRO A 98 22.31 9.71 25.33
CA PRO A 98 21.68 10.96 25.74
C PRO A 98 20.31 10.80 26.39
N LEU A 99 19.50 9.84 25.93
CA LEU A 99 18.17 9.58 26.48
C LEU A 99 18.20 9.01 27.91
N VAL A 100 19.34 8.46 28.31
CA VAL A 100 19.58 7.90 29.66
C VAL A 100 20.23 8.93 30.56
N GLN A 101 21.22 9.68 30.04
CA GLN A 101 22.03 10.65 30.77
C GLN A 101 21.33 11.99 31.01
N SER A 102 20.40 12.36 30.13
CA SER A 102 19.66 13.62 30.19
C SER A 102 18.17 13.37 30.00
N ASP A 103 17.37 14.43 30.02
CA ASP A 103 15.93 14.36 29.76
C ASP A 103 15.62 13.48 28.52
N PRO A 104 14.75 12.46 28.63
CA PRO A 104 13.78 12.23 29.71
C PRO A 104 14.27 11.40 30.90
N ASN A 105 15.54 11.00 30.95
CA ASN A 105 16.11 10.06 31.93
C ASN A 105 15.50 8.66 31.82
N LEU A 106 15.50 8.10 30.60
CA LEU A 106 15.04 6.76 30.33
C LEU A 106 15.80 5.73 31.19
N ARG A 107 15.06 4.79 31.80
CA ARG A 107 15.64 3.73 32.64
C ARG A 107 15.26 2.35 32.14
N PHE A 108 14.01 2.14 31.76
CA PHE A 108 13.55 0.84 31.32
C PHE A 108 13.24 0.84 29.83
N TYR A 109 13.56 -0.27 29.17
CA TYR A 109 13.16 -0.55 27.80
C TYR A 109 12.74 -2.01 27.66
N ALA A 110 11.60 -2.26 27.02
CA ALA A 110 11.29 -3.56 26.45
C ALA A 110 10.81 -3.40 25.02
N GLY A 111 11.40 -4.13 24.07
CA GLY A 111 11.06 -4.02 22.65
C GLY A 111 10.84 -5.38 22.03
N ALA A 112 9.64 -5.61 21.50
CA ALA A 112 9.33 -6.76 20.67
C ALA A 112 9.49 -6.38 19.18
N PRO A 113 10.30 -7.11 18.39
CA PRO A 113 10.50 -6.81 16.99
C PRO A 113 9.21 -7.02 16.18
N LEU A 114 8.97 -6.15 15.20
CA LEU A 114 7.92 -6.27 14.18
C LEU A 114 8.49 -7.03 12.98
N ILE A 115 8.22 -8.33 12.93
CA ILE A 115 8.81 -9.27 11.97
C ILE A 115 7.76 -9.65 10.93
N LEU A 116 7.97 -9.24 9.69
CA LEU A 116 7.12 -9.60 8.55
C LEU A 116 7.20 -11.11 8.23
N LYS A 117 6.27 -11.61 7.41
CA LYS A 117 6.29 -12.99 6.92
C LYS A 117 7.56 -13.37 6.15
N ASN A 118 8.19 -12.40 5.48
CA ASN A 118 9.45 -12.61 4.78
C ASN A 118 10.69 -12.54 5.71
N GLY A 119 10.49 -12.39 7.01
CA GLY A 119 11.56 -12.33 8.02
C GLY A 119 12.20 -10.95 8.19
N LEU A 120 11.81 -9.94 7.41
CA LEU A 120 12.30 -8.57 7.58
C LEU A 120 11.76 -7.95 8.87
N LYS A 121 12.63 -7.24 9.58
CA LYS A 121 12.32 -6.59 10.85
C LYS A 121 12.23 -5.08 10.66
N LEU A 122 11.03 -4.53 10.71
CA LEU A 122 10.83 -3.13 10.32
C LEU A 122 11.04 -2.15 11.46
N GLY A 123 10.83 -2.59 12.69
CA GLY A 123 10.92 -1.78 13.91
C GLY A 123 10.45 -2.58 15.12
N THR A 124 9.86 -1.92 16.10
CA THR A 124 9.45 -2.58 17.36
C THR A 124 8.10 -2.08 17.86
N LEU A 125 7.33 -2.97 18.50
CA LEU A 125 6.38 -2.57 19.54
C LEU A 125 7.18 -2.51 20.85
N CYS A 126 7.40 -1.31 21.37
CA CYS A 126 8.27 -1.11 22.53
C CYS A 126 7.62 -0.29 23.64
N LEU A 127 8.11 -0.52 24.85
CA LEU A 127 7.67 0.08 26.09
C LEU A 127 8.84 0.78 26.76
N PHE A 128 8.62 1.98 27.29
CA PHE A 128 9.60 2.76 28.05
C PHE A 128 9.10 3.04 29.46
N ASP A 129 10.04 3.23 30.39
CA ASP A 129 9.75 3.81 31.69
C ASP A 129 10.94 4.63 32.21
N LEU A 130 10.63 5.64 33.04
CA LEU A 130 11.63 6.53 33.65
C LEU A 130 12.18 5.97 34.97
N LYS A 131 11.70 4.80 35.38
CA LYS A 131 12.19 4.04 36.53
C LYS A 131 12.66 2.67 36.06
N PRO A 132 13.67 2.07 36.72
CA PRO A 132 14.00 0.68 36.46
C PRO A 132 12.78 -0.21 36.66
N ASN A 133 12.56 -1.15 35.75
CA ASN A 133 11.37 -1.99 35.74
C ASN A 133 11.70 -3.38 35.19
N ASN A 134 10.75 -4.31 35.21
CA ASN A 134 10.89 -5.62 34.59
C ASN A 134 9.54 -6.16 34.13
N LEU A 135 9.54 -7.05 33.14
CA LEU A 135 8.32 -7.71 32.68
C LEU A 135 8.21 -9.11 33.28
N THR A 136 7.03 -9.42 33.82
CA THR A 136 6.66 -10.80 34.15
C THR A 136 6.63 -11.66 32.89
N VAL A 137 6.70 -12.99 33.04
CA VAL A 137 6.60 -13.94 31.91
C VAL A 137 5.30 -13.73 31.12
N LEU A 138 4.20 -13.42 31.81
CA LEU A 138 2.92 -13.12 31.16
C LEU A 138 3.01 -11.85 30.33
N GLN A 139 3.55 -10.76 30.87
CA GLN A 139 3.70 -9.49 30.14
C GLN A 139 4.63 -9.62 28.93
N GLN A 140 5.72 -10.38 29.04
CA GLN A 140 6.59 -10.69 27.90
C GLN A 140 5.81 -11.44 26.81
N LYS A 141 5.05 -12.47 27.19
CA LYS A 141 4.21 -13.21 26.25
C LYS A 141 3.16 -12.29 25.59
N THR A 142 2.52 -11.42 26.37
CA THR A 142 1.56 -10.42 25.89
C THR A 142 2.20 -9.50 24.87
N LEU A 143 3.34 -8.88 25.19
CA LEU A 143 4.04 -7.96 24.28
C LEU A 143 4.43 -8.64 22.96
N SER A 144 4.88 -9.90 23.02
CA SER A 144 5.20 -10.71 21.84
C SER A 144 3.95 -11.03 21.00
N VAL A 145 2.81 -11.32 21.64
CA VAL A 145 1.53 -11.54 20.94
C VAL A 145 1.10 -10.26 20.24
N LEU A 146 1.12 -9.13 20.94
CA LEU A 146 0.72 -7.84 20.40
C LEU A 146 1.63 -7.41 19.24
N SER A 147 2.95 -7.63 19.31
CA SER A 147 3.85 -7.30 18.20
C SER A 147 3.53 -8.09 16.92
N ARG A 148 3.11 -9.36 17.06
CA ARG A 148 2.61 -10.16 15.93
C ARG A 148 1.30 -9.61 15.39
N GLN A 149 0.38 -9.14 16.24
CA GLN A 149 -0.87 -8.50 15.79
C GLN A 149 -0.60 -7.20 15.02
N VAL A 150 0.31 -6.36 15.51
CA VAL A 150 0.74 -5.15 14.80
C VAL A 150 1.28 -5.51 13.42
N THR A 151 2.18 -6.49 13.35
CA THR A 151 2.77 -6.92 12.07
C THR A 151 1.69 -7.44 11.12
N PHE A 152 0.78 -8.27 11.60
CA PHE A 152 -0.33 -8.79 10.80
C PHE A 152 -1.22 -7.65 10.26
N LEU A 153 -1.58 -6.69 11.10
CA LEU A 153 -2.39 -5.54 10.70
C LEU A 153 -1.67 -4.66 9.68
N MET A 154 -0.37 -4.41 9.87
CA MET A 154 0.45 -3.68 8.91
C MET A 154 0.45 -4.36 7.53
N GLU A 155 0.67 -5.68 7.48
CA GLU A 155 0.66 -6.44 6.22
C GLU A 155 -0.72 -6.43 5.56
N LEU A 156 -1.78 -6.55 6.36
CA LEU A 156 -3.16 -6.50 5.89
C LEU A 156 -3.48 -5.14 5.24
N GLU A 157 -3.15 -4.04 5.92
CA GLU A 157 -3.36 -2.68 5.42
C GLU A 157 -2.59 -2.41 4.12
N LEU A 158 -1.34 -2.88 4.04
CA LEU A 158 -0.56 -2.74 2.81
C LEU A 158 -1.18 -3.56 1.66
N SER A 159 -1.58 -4.80 1.93
CA SER A 159 -2.24 -5.65 0.92
C SER A 159 -3.56 -5.05 0.47
N HIS A 160 -4.36 -4.50 1.38
CA HIS A 160 -5.63 -3.86 1.07
C HIS A 160 -5.42 -2.63 0.19
N LYS A 161 -4.47 -1.75 0.52
CA LYS A 161 -4.11 -0.58 -0.29
C LYS A 161 -3.68 -0.97 -1.71
N LEU A 162 -2.84 -1.99 -1.85
CA LEU A 162 -2.38 -2.47 -3.15
C LEU A 162 -3.52 -3.06 -3.99
N LEU A 163 -4.41 -3.85 -3.38
CA LEU A 163 -5.59 -4.40 -4.05
C LEU A 163 -6.54 -3.30 -4.53
N GLN A 164 -6.80 -2.28 -3.70
CA GLN A 164 -7.64 -1.14 -4.10
C GLN A 164 -7.06 -0.38 -5.29
N GLN A 165 -5.73 -0.19 -5.32
CA GLN A 165 -5.05 0.44 -6.45
C GLN A 165 -5.22 -0.39 -7.73
N GLN A 166 -5.02 -1.71 -7.66
CA GLN A 166 -5.19 -2.61 -8.81
C GLN A 166 -6.63 -2.64 -9.34
N ILE A 167 -7.63 -2.63 -8.43
CA ILE A 167 -9.04 -2.54 -8.81
C ILE A 167 -9.29 -1.25 -9.60
N LYS A 168 -8.83 -0.10 -9.07
CA LYS A 168 -9.01 1.20 -9.72
C LYS A 168 -8.33 1.28 -11.09
N GLU A 169 -7.11 0.73 -11.22
CA GLU A 169 -6.41 0.65 -12.50
C GLU A 169 -7.15 -0.23 -13.51
N THR A 170 -7.68 -1.37 -13.05
CA THR A 170 -8.45 -2.29 -13.89
C THR A 170 -9.78 -1.67 -14.33
N GLU A 171 -10.48 -0.98 -13.44
CA GLU A 171 -11.71 -0.24 -13.75
C GLU A 171 -11.46 0.85 -14.80
N SER A 172 -10.37 1.61 -14.66
CA SER A 172 -10.00 2.64 -15.63
C SER A 172 -9.72 2.06 -17.02
N LYS A 173 -9.01 0.93 -17.09
CA LYS A 173 -8.76 0.19 -18.35
C LYS A 173 -10.06 -0.32 -18.97
N ASN A 174 -10.94 -0.94 -18.17
CA ASN A 174 -12.23 -1.44 -18.63
C ASN A 174 -13.14 -0.31 -19.12
N GLU A 175 -13.16 0.85 -18.46
CA GLU A 175 -13.92 2.01 -18.92
C GLU A 175 -13.42 2.51 -20.28
N SER A 176 -12.10 2.52 -20.47
CA SER A 176 -11.46 2.92 -21.73
C SER A 176 -11.84 1.96 -22.87
N LEU A 177 -11.79 0.65 -22.62
CA LEU A 177 -12.24 -0.37 -23.57
C LEU A 177 -13.74 -0.23 -23.92
N ARG A 178 -14.60 0.07 -22.94
CA ARG A 178 -16.03 0.31 -23.19
C ARG A 178 -16.27 1.55 -24.05
N LYS A 179 -15.52 2.63 -23.85
CA LYS A 179 -15.61 3.84 -24.68
C LYS A 179 -15.23 3.55 -26.14
N ILE A 180 -14.15 2.79 -26.34
CA ILE A 180 -13.73 2.35 -27.68
C ILE A 180 -14.82 1.50 -28.34
N ALA A 181 -15.34 0.49 -27.65
CA ALA A 181 -16.40 -0.38 -28.18
C ALA A 181 -17.69 0.40 -28.54
N GLN A 182 -18.07 1.39 -27.72
CA GLN A 182 -19.21 2.27 -27.99
C GLN A 182 -18.98 3.15 -29.24
N PHE A 183 -17.78 3.72 -29.37
CA PHE A 183 -17.41 4.54 -30.52
C PHE A 183 -17.46 3.73 -31.83
N GLN A 184 -16.83 2.55 -31.84
CA GLN A 184 -16.83 1.64 -32.99
C GLN A 184 -18.25 1.22 -33.38
N SER A 185 -19.09 0.89 -32.39
CA SER A 185 -20.50 0.52 -32.64
C SER A 185 -21.28 1.64 -33.33
N HIS A 186 -21.04 2.90 -32.96
CA HIS A 186 -21.67 4.06 -33.60
C HIS A 186 -21.20 4.24 -35.05
N GLN A 187 -19.90 4.14 -35.29
CA GLN A 187 -19.32 4.29 -36.63
C GLN A 187 -19.79 3.20 -37.59
N ILE A 188 -19.94 1.95 -37.13
CA ILE A 188 -20.47 0.84 -37.94
C ILE A 188 -21.96 1.03 -38.25
N ARG A 189 -22.74 1.53 -37.28
CA ARG A 189 -24.21 1.65 -37.43
C ARG A 189 -24.61 2.66 -38.51
N GLN A 190 -23.90 3.79 -38.63
CA GLN A 190 -24.22 4.85 -39.59
C GLN A 190 -24.29 4.38 -41.06
N PRO A 191 -23.24 3.78 -41.64
CA PRO A 191 -23.28 3.28 -43.01
C PRO A 191 -24.24 2.09 -43.16
N LEU A 192 -24.39 1.23 -42.14
CA LEU A 192 -25.36 0.14 -42.16
C LEU A 192 -26.80 0.66 -42.29
N THR A 193 -27.18 1.69 -41.51
CA THR A 193 -28.49 2.33 -41.60
C THR A 193 -28.71 2.94 -42.99
N ALA A 194 -27.68 3.54 -43.60
CA ALA A 194 -27.78 4.09 -44.95
C ALA A 194 -28.05 2.99 -45.99
N ILE A 195 -27.34 1.86 -45.91
CA ILE A 195 -27.56 0.70 -46.79
C ILE A 195 -28.97 0.14 -46.59
N MET A 196 -29.40 -0.04 -45.34
CA MET A 196 -30.76 -0.54 -45.03
C MET A 196 -31.85 0.38 -45.56
N GLY A 197 -31.71 1.70 -45.39
CA GLY A 197 -32.68 2.67 -45.91
C GLY A 197 -32.78 2.65 -47.44
N LEU A 198 -31.65 2.48 -48.15
CA LEU A 198 -31.68 2.31 -49.61
C LEU A 198 -32.38 1.00 -50.01
N ILE A 199 -32.16 -0.10 -49.27
CA ILE A 199 -32.84 -1.38 -49.52
C ILE A 199 -34.36 -1.24 -49.32
N GLU A 200 -34.79 -0.59 -48.23
CA GLU A 200 -36.22 -0.37 -47.95
C GLU A 200 -36.90 0.43 -49.05
N LEU A 201 -36.28 1.52 -49.53
CA LEU A 201 -36.83 2.34 -50.61
C LEU A 201 -36.98 1.59 -51.94
N VAL A 202 -36.05 0.68 -52.24
CA VAL A 202 -36.15 -0.20 -53.41
C VAL A 202 -37.29 -1.20 -53.23
N ASN A 203 -37.47 -1.73 -52.02
CA ASN A 203 -38.48 -2.75 -51.74
C ASN A 203 -39.92 -2.18 -51.72
N ASP A 204 -40.09 -0.93 -51.31
CA ASP A 204 -41.37 -0.21 -51.31
C ASP A 204 -41.87 0.17 -52.72
N GLY A 205 -41.10 -0.15 -53.77
CA GLY A 205 -41.51 0.06 -55.16
C GLY A 205 -41.61 1.53 -55.56
N ALA A 206 -40.93 2.43 -54.84
CA ALA A 206 -41.03 3.87 -55.04
C ALA A 206 -40.55 4.31 -56.44
N GLN A 207 -39.57 3.62 -57.05
CA GLN A 207 -39.09 3.81 -58.42
C GLN A 207 -38.42 2.55 -59.00
N PRO A 208 -38.37 2.37 -60.34
CA PRO A 208 -37.55 1.33 -60.96
C PRO A 208 -36.07 1.57 -60.68
N VAL A 209 -35.36 0.51 -60.26
CA VAL A 209 -33.92 0.56 -59.99
C VAL A 209 -33.17 0.89 -61.27
N ASP A 210 -32.43 2.00 -61.27
CA ASP A 210 -31.65 2.51 -62.39
C ASP A 210 -30.15 2.59 -62.03
N GLU A 211 -29.35 3.13 -62.95
CA GLU A 211 -27.91 3.30 -62.74
C GLU A 211 -27.58 4.27 -61.58
N GLY A 212 -28.51 5.17 -61.23
CA GLY A 212 -28.41 6.07 -60.09
C GLY A 212 -28.45 5.32 -58.76
N TRP A 213 -29.36 4.36 -58.62
CA TRP A 213 -29.43 3.48 -57.44
C TRP A 213 -28.14 2.66 -57.25
N LEU A 214 -27.60 2.08 -58.33
CA LEU A 214 -26.35 1.33 -58.27
C LEU A 214 -25.17 2.19 -57.78
N LYS A 215 -25.10 3.46 -58.21
CA LYS A 215 -24.10 4.43 -57.71
C LYS A 215 -24.30 4.75 -56.23
N MET A 216 -25.54 4.88 -55.76
CA MET A 216 -25.83 5.13 -54.34
C MET A 216 -25.45 3.96 -53.45
N PHE A 217 -25.79 2.72 -53.85
CA PHE A 217 -25.34 1.51 -53.14
C PHE A 217 -23.82 1.38 -53.13
N SER A 218 -23.17 1.55 -54.28
CA SER A 218 -21.71 1.49 -54.37
C SER A 218 -21.06 2.53 -53.46
N LYS A 219 -21.60 3.75 -53.39
CA LYS A 219 -21.10 4.79 -52.48
C LYS A 219 -21.30 4.42 -51.01
N ALA A 220 -22.45 3.87 -50.64
CA ALA A 220 -22.73 3.47 -49.25
C ALA A 220 -21.85 2.28 -48.81
N ILE A 221 -21.62 1.31 -49.70
CA ILE A 221 -20.74 0.16 -49.46
C ILE A 221 -19.28 0.60 -49.36
N ASN A 222 -18.79 1.44 -50.28
CA ASN A 222 -17.41 1.95 -50.23
C ASN A 222 -17.16 2.77 -48.95
N ASN A 223 -18.16 3.56 -48.52
CA ASN A 223 -18.07 4.28 -47.26
C ASN A 223 -18.03 3.34 -46.06
N PHE A 224 -18.78 2.23 -46.09
CA PHE A 224 -18.73 1.21 -45.05
C PHE A 224 -17.37 0.52 -44.98
N ASP A 225 -16.83 0.15 -46.14
CA ASP A 225 -15.51 -0.48 -46.27
C ASP A 225 -14.39 0.45 -45.75
N THR A 226 -14.44 1.73 -46.10
CA THR A 226 -13.50 2.74 -45.56
C THR A 226 -13.63 2.84 -44.04
N THR A 227 -14.85 2.87 -43.51
CA THR A 227 -15.09 2.94 -42.06
C THR A 227 -14.55 1.70 -41.34
N ILE A 228 -14.70 0.49 -41.90
CA ILE A 228 -14.13 -0.74 -41.35
C ILE A 228 -12.60 -0.66 -41.36
N HIS A 229 -12.00 -0.21 -42.47
CA HIS A 229 -10.55 -0.08 -42.58
C HIS A 229 -10.00 0.90 -41.53
N ASP A 230 -10.66 2.05 -41.34
CA ASP A 230 -10.27 3.04 -40.34
C ASP A 230 -10.35 2.46 -38.92
N ILE A 231 -11.45 1.79 -38.56
CA ILE A 231 -11.62 1.13 -37.25
C ILE A 231 -10.53 0.07 -37.01
N VAL A 232 -10.27 -0.79 -37.98
CA VAL A 232 -9.25 -1.86 -37.86
C VAL A 232 -7.85 -1.26 -37.70
N SER A 233 -7.54 -0.21 -38.47
CA SER A 233 -6.25 0.48 -38.37
C SER A 233 -6.04 1.18 -37.03
N GLU A 234 -7.08 1.76 -36.44
CA GLU A 234 -7.02 2.36 -35.09
C GLU A 234 -6.95 1.30 -33.98
N SER A 235 -7.53 0.11 -34.20
CA SER A 235 -7.59 -0.97 -33.20
C SER A 235 -6.31 -1.78 -33.07
N ILE A 236 -5.50 -1.89 -34.13
CA ILE A 236 -4.29 -2.73 -34.14
C ILE A 236 -3.10 -2.01 -33.49
N GLY A 237 -3.13 -0.68 -33.38
CA GLY A 237 -2.00 0.08 -32.85
C GLY A 237 -0.80 0.04 -33.80
N SER A 238 -0.13 1.16 -33.95
CA SER A 238 1.04 1.33 -34.80
C SER A 238 2.32 0.66 -34.25
N GLU A 239 2.26 -0.61 -33.87
CA GLU A 239 3.44 -1.40 -33.45
C GLU A 239 3.59 -2.76 -34.15
N ASP A 240 2.63 -3.19 -34.98
CA ASP A 240 2.74 -4.41 -35.81
C ASP A 240 2.51 -4.14 -37.31
N LEU A 241 3.31 -3.21 -37.88
CA LEU A 241 3.55 -3.07 -39.32
C LEU A 241 5.05 -2.87 -39.61
#